data_AF-A0A2D6R610-F1
#
_entry.id   AF-A0A2D6R610-F1
#
_cell.length_a   1.000
_cell.length_b   1.000
_cell.length_c   1.000
_cell.angle_alpha   90.00
_cell.angle_beta   90.00
_cell.angle_gamma   90.00
#
_symmetry.space_group_name_H-M   'P 1'
#
loop_
_entity.id
_entity.type
_entity.pdbx_description
1 polymer ?
#
loop_
_entity_poly.entity_id
_entity_poly.type
_entity_poly.pdbx_seq_one_letter_code
_entity_poly.pdbx_strand_id
1 'polypeptide(L)'
;MEINDMSIVKAEALPEITREGSSSELVLEIRECLKDSILTGDAYKINELHDDKTFNNMQQRIRTQAKKLGTNVTIRRVKSEDTLYFAAVNDVKSAAKSVSDDKDNILGS
;
A
#
# COMPACT_ATOMS: atom_id res chain seq x y z
N MET A 1 -37.16 15.77 18.73
CA MET A 1 -36.40 15.08 17.67
C MET A 1 -36.01 16.17 16.70
N GLU A 2 -34.80 16.72 16.84
CA GLU A 2 -34.34 17.81 15.97
C GLU A 2 -33.87 17.20 14.65
N ILE A 3 -34.51 17.62 13.56
CA ILE A 3 -34.09 17.31 12.19
C ILE A 3 -33.07 18.39 11.83
N ASN A 4 -31.80 18.03 11.71
CA ASN A 4 -30.80 18.92 11.14
C ASN A 4 -31.09 19.05 9.64
N ASP A 5 -31.72 20.14 9.24
CA ASP A 5 -31.92 20.46 7.82
C ASP A 5 -30.57 20.67 7.15
N MET A 6 -30.18 19.73 6.29
CA MET A 6 -29.04 19.90 5.40
C MET A 6 -29.40 20.96 4.35
N SER A 7 -28.69 22.09 4.35
CA SER A 7 -28.85 23.14 3.36
C SER A 7 -27.72 23.13 2.34
N ILE A 8 -28.07 23.31 1.07
CA ILE A 8 -27.13 23.45 -0.04
C ILE A 8 -27.17 24.92 -0.48
N VAL A 9 -26.04 25.61 -0.38
CA VAL A 9 -25.90 27.03 -0.76
C VAL A 9 -24.86 27.22 -1.86
N LYS A 10 -25.05 28.24 -2.69
CA LYS A 10 -24.10 28.62 -3.74
C LYS A 10 -22.83 29.20 -3.09
N ALA A 11 -21.68 28.62 -3.40
CA ALA A 11 -20.39 29.17 -2.98
C ALA A 11 -19.98 30.33 -3.90
N GLU A 12 -19.46 31.42 -3.32
CA GLU A 12 -18.97 32.59 -4.07
C GLU A 12 -17.60 32.33 -4.71
N ALA A 13 -16.79 31.45 -4.11
CA ALA A 13 -15.53 30.97 -4.65
C ALA A 13 -15.21 29.56 -4.11
N LEU A 14 -14.39 28.81 -4.84
CA LEU A 14 -13.83 27.55 -4.32
C LEU A 14 -12.81 27.89 -3.21
N PRO A 15 -12.88 27.24 -2.04
CA PRO A 15 -11.86 27.43 -1.02
C PRO A 15 -10.51 26.99 -1.57
N GLU A 16 -9.46 27.73 -1.22
CA GLU A 16 -8.09 27.35 -1.54
C GLU A 16 -7.75 26.11 -0.68
N ILE A 17 -7.78 24.94 -1.30
CA ILE A 17 -7.46 23.68 -0.62
C ILE A 17 -5.94 23.61 -0.48
N THR A 18 -5.39 24.17 0.60
CA THR A 18 -4.01 23.92 1.01
C THR A 18 -3.91 22.51 1.57
N ARG A 19 -3.70 21.55 0.68
CA ARG A 19 -3.41 20.17 1.07
C ARG A 19 -1.95 20.11 1.51
N GLU A 20 -1.65 20.57 2.73
CA GLU A 20 -0.38 20.30 3.40
C GLU A 20 -0.29 18.80 3.67
N GLY A 21 0.16 18.08 2.65
CA GLY A 21 0.10 16.63 2.61
C GLY A 21 1.28 16.04 3.36
N SER A 22 1.09 15.67 4.62
CA SER A 22 1.84 14.56 5.24
C SER A 22 1.73 13.28 4.39
N SER A 23 0.63 13.15 3.62
CA SER A 23 0.48 12.14 2.59
C SER A 23 1.49 12.23 1.44
N SER A 24 2.16 13.38 1.23
CA SER A 24 3.12 13.56 0.14
C SER A 24 4.48 12.93 0.48
N GLU A 25 4.96 13.09 1.71
CA GLU A 25 6.26 12.57 2.15
C GLU A 25 6.32 11.05 2.09
N LEU A 26 5.37 10.35 2.73
CA LEU A 26 5.30 8.88 2.67
C LEU A 26 5.15 8.37 1.21
N VAL A 27 4.45 9.11 0.36
CA VAL A 27 4.31 8.74 -1.06
C VAL A 27 5.61 8.91 -1.83
N LEU A 28 6.41 9.92 -1.49
CA LEU A 28 7.75 10.11 -2.03
C LEU A 28 8.69 8.99 -1.53
N GLU A 29 8.65 8.66 -0.25
CA GLU A 29 9.42 7.54 0.32
C GLU A 29 9.08 6.20 -0.37
N ILE A 30 7.79 5.88 -0.50
CA ILE A 30 7.36 4.67 -1.23
C ILE A 30 7.92 4.66 -2.65
N ARG A 31 7.96 5.81 -3.31
CA ARG A 31 8.49 5.92 -4.68
C ARG A 31 10.00 5.70 -4.70
N GLU A 32 10.76 6.25 -3.77
CA GLU A 32 12.21 6.03 -3.69
C GLU A 32 12.52 4.57 -3.35
N CYS A 33 11.84 3.96 -2.36
CA CYS A 33 11.98 2.54 -2.07
C CYS A 33 11.65 1.66 -3.28
N LEU A 34 10.64 2.02 -4.08
CA LEU A 34 10.33 1.29 -5.31
C LEU A 34 11.43 1.43 -6.36
N LYS A 35 12.04 2.60 -6.52
CA LYS A 35 13.20 2.77 -7.43
C LYS A 35 14.38 1.93 -6.97
N ASP A 36 14.68 1.94 -5.68
CA ASP A 36 15.77 1.14 -5.12
C ASP A 36 15.48 -0.35 -5.29
N SER A 37 14.24 -0.79 -5.01
CA SER A 37 13.79 -2.15 -5.24
C SER A 37 13.93 -2.60 -6.70
N ILE A 38 13.72 -1.70 -7.68
CA ILE A 38 13.97 -2.01 -9.10
C ILE A 38 15.46 -2.27 -9.35
N LEU A 39 16.36 -1.52 -8.69
CA LEU A 39 17.80 -1.63 -8.90
C LEU A 39 18.40 -2.83 -8.15
N THR A 40 17.98 -3.07 -6.91
CA THR A 40 18.58 -4.09 -6.03
C THR A 40 17.80 -5.39 -5.98
N GLY A 41 16.49 -5.36 -6.24
CA GLY A 41 15.56 -6.47 -6.02
C GLY A 41 15.10 -6.63 -4.57
N ASP A 42 15.43 -5.69 -3.69
CA ASP A 42 15.10 -5.79 -2.27
C ASP A 42 13.63 -5.51 -1.97
N ALA A 43 13.14 -6.12 -0.88
CA ALA A 43 11.81 -5.89 -0.36
C ALA A 43 11.82 -4.88 0.80
N TYR A 44 10.80 -4.03 0.83
CA TYR A 44 10.59 -2.99 1.83
C TYR A 44 9.31 -3.25 2.61
N LYS A 45 9.19 -2.65 3.79
CA LYS A 45 8.01 -2.81 4.65
C LYS A 45 7.53 -1.50 5.25
N ILE A 46 6.23 -1.40 5.46
CA ILE A 46 5.56 -0.33 6.19
C ILE A 46 4.92 -0.96 7.42
N ASN A 47 5.32 -0.51 8.61
CA ASN A 47 4.79 -0.99 9.88
C ASN A 47 3.62 -0.10 10.36
N GLU A 48 3.05 -0.42 11.52
CA GLU A 48 2.05 0.41 12.23
C GLU A 48 0.76 0.66 11.43
N LEU A 49 0.38 -0.29 10.58
CA LEU A 49 -0.87 -0.26 9.83
C LEU A 49 -1.93 -0.99 10.65
N HIS A 50 -2.65 -0.28 11.52
CA HIS A 50 -3.57 -0.91 12.48
C HIS A 50 -4.98 -1.21 11.94
N ASP A 51 -5.36 -0.63 10.80
CA ASP A 51 -6.71 -0.75 10.26
C ASP A 51 -6.75 -1.18 8.79
N ASP A 52 -7.74 -2.01 8.45
CA ASP A 52 -7.96 -2.56 7.10
C ASP A 52 -8.07 -1.46 6.02
N LYS A 53 -8.63 -0.31 6.39
CA LYS A 53 -8.77 0.83 5.48
C LYS A 53 -7.41 1.43 5.13
N THR A 54 -6.51 1.62 6.10
CA THR A 54 -5.16 2.10 5.84
C THR A 54 -4.36 1.10 5.03
N PHE A 55 -4.49 -0.21 5.27
CA PHE A 55 -3.85 -1.21 4.42
C PHE A 55 -4.27 -1.08 2.95
N ASN A 56 -5.59 -1.03 2.70
CA ASN A 56 -6.11 -0.91 1.34
C ASN A 56 -5.66 0.40 0.69
N ASN A 57 -5.66 1.50 1.45
CA ASN A 57 -5.17 2.79 0.96
C ASN A 57 -3.68 2.72 0.59
N MET A 58 -2.86 2.11 1.43
CA MET A 58 -1.42 2.00 1.21
C MET A 58 -1.09 1.07 0.04
N GLN A 59 -1.78 -0.06 -0.06
CA GLN A 59 -1.69 -0.94 -1.22
C GLN A 59 -1.97 -0.19 -2.52
N GLN A 60 -3.03 0.63 -2.55
CA GLN A 60 -3.37 1.42 -3.72
C GLN A 60 -2.31 2.47 -4.05
N ARG A 61 -1.72 3.12 -3.04
CA ARG A 61 -0.62 4.09 -3.23
C ARG A 61 0.60 3.42 -3.84
N ILE A 62 1.04 2.30 -3.27
CA ILE A 62 2.19 1.53 -3.76
C ILE A 62 1.96 1.11 -5.22
N ARG A 63 0.81 0.51 -5.54
CA ARG A 63 0.46 0.13 -6.94
C ARG A 63 0.48 1.33 -7.89
N THR A 64 -0.04 2.47 -7.44
CA THR A 64 -0.07 3.69 -8.26
C THR A 64 1.34 4.21 -8.55
N GLN A 65 2.23 4.19 -7.55
CA GLN A 65 3.63 4.62 -7.74
C GLN A 65 4.41 3.64 -8.61
N ALA A 66 4.25 2.32 -8.41
CA ALA A 66 4.89 1.30 -9.26
C ALA A 66 4.47 1.46 -10.73
N LYS A 67 3.17 1.66 -10.99
CA LYS A 67 2.65 1.91 -12.34
C LYS A 67 3.24 3.18 -12.97
N LYS A 68 3.43 4.26 -12.18
CA LYS A 68 4.09 5.49 -12.66
C LYS A 68 5.57 5.30 -12.99
N LEU A 69 6.22 4.34 -12.35
CA LEU A 69 7.60 3.94 -12.62
C LEU A 69 7.71 2.91 -13.76
N GLY A 70 6.58 2.45 -14.32
CA GLY A 70 6.57 1.46 -15.40
C GLY A 70 6.89 0.03 -14.95
N THR A 71 6.76 -0.27 -13.66
CA THR A 71 7.02 -1.62 -13.12
C THR A 71 5.78 -2.22 -12.44
N ASN A 72 5.79 -3.53 -12.28
CA ASN A 72 4.85 -4.25 -11.43
C ASN A 72 5.37 -4.30 -9.98
N VAL A 73 4.49 -4.58 -9.03
CA VAL A 73 4.83 -4.64 -7.61
C VAL A 73 4.16 -5.85 -6.96
N THR A 74 4.92 -6.59 -6.16
CA THR A 74 4.39 -7.61 -5.26
C THR A 74 4.11 -6.96 -3.92
N ILE A 75 2.92 -7.17 -3.37
CA ILE A 75 2.53 -6.62 -2.07
C ILE A 75 1.96 -7.73 -1.19
N ARG A 76 2.46 -7.86 0.04
CA ARG A 76 2.00 -8.86 1.01
C ARG A 76 1.69 -8.21 2.34
N ARG A 77 0.52 -8.52 2.90
CA ARG A 77 0.10 -8.04 4.21
C ARG A 77 0.30 -9.13 5.25
N VAL A 78 0.90 -8.78 6.39
CA VAL A 78 1.02 -9.64 7.56
C VAL A 78 0.18 -9.00 8.68
N LYS A 79 -1.03 -9.54 8.91
CA LYS A 79 -1.98 -8.99 9.89
C LYS A 79 -1.50 -9.12 11.34
N SER A 80 -0.74 -10.16 11.66
CA SER A 80 -0.20 -10.36 13.00
C SER A 80 0.85 -9.32 13.41
N GLU A 81 1.47 -8.68 12.43
CA GLU A 81 2.55 -7.70 12.61
C GLU A 81 2.11 -6.28 12.26
N ASP A 82 0.84 -6.08 11.88
CA ASP A 82 0.34 -4.80 11.34
C ASP A 82 1.26 -4.21 10.25
N THR A 83 1.79 -5.08 9.39
CA THR A 83 2.87 -4.75 8.46
C THR A 83 2.50 -5.06 7.01
N LEU A 84 2.90 -4.17 6.09
CA LEU A 84 2.73 -4.31 4.64
C LEU A 84 4.10 -4.35 3.95
N TYR A 85 4.42 -5.49 3.37
CA TYR A 85 5.65 -5.72 2.59
C TYR A 85 5.40 -5.43 1.12
N PHE A 86 6.38 -4.83 0.44
CA PHE A 86 6.33 -4.59 -1.00
C PHE A 86 7.70 -4.67 -1.67
N ALA A 87 7.73 -5.09 -2.93
CA ALA A 87 8.93 -5.14 -3.76
C ALA A 87 8.56 -4.95 -5.24
N ALA A 88 9.40 -4.25 -5.99
CA ALA A 88 9.27 -4.15 -7.43
C ALA A 88 9.53 -5.51 -8.08
N VAL A 89 8.74 -5.84 -9.09
CA VAL A 89 8.92 -7.07 -9.86
C VAL A 89 9.79 -6.73 -11.06
N ASN A 90 11.06 -7.13 -10.99
CA ASN A 90 11.91 -7.16 -12.18
C ASN A 90 11.47 -8.35 -13.02
N ASP A 91 10.89 -8.08 -14.19
CA ASP A 91 10.43 -9.10 -15.12
C ASP A 91 11.64 -9.79 -15.78
N VAL A 92 12.29 -10.67 -15.02
CA VAL A 92 13.07 -11.79 -15.55
C VAL A 92 12.56 -13.04 -14.81
N LYS A 93 11.35 -13.48 -15.17
CA LYS A 93 10.79 -14.79 -14.80
C LYS A 93 10.77 -15.14 -13.30
N SER A 94 9.92 -14.49 -12.51
CA SER A 94 9.48 -15.12 -11.25
C SER A 94 8.03 -14.80 -10.90
N ALA A 95 7.14 -15.10 -11.84
CA ALA A 95 5.72 -15.30 -11.56
C ALA A 95 5.45 -16.79 -11.29
N ALA A 96 6.17 -17.42 -10.36
CA ALA A 96 5.75 -18.67 -9.75
C ALA A 96 6.66 -19.04 -8.57
N LYS A 97 6.00 -19.39 -7.44
CA LYS A 97 6.48 -20.31 -6.40
C LYS A 97 7.28 -19.72 -5.23
N SER A 98 6.54 -19.32 -4.19
CA SER A 98 6.79 -19.81 -2.83
C SER A 98 5.64 -19.39 -1.88
N VAL A 99 4.53 -20.11 -1.95
CA VAL A 99 3.76 -20.43 -0.74
C VAL A 99 3.99 -21.92 -0.55
N SER A 100 4.91 -22.27 0.35
CA SER A 100 4.87 -23.58 0.98
C SER A 100 3.97 -23.40 2.19
N ASP A 101 2.71 -23.81 2.03
CA ASP A 101 1.85 -24.16 3.15
C ASP A 101 2.42 -25.45 3.77
N ASP A 102 3.30 -25.32 4.76
CA ASP A 102 3.65 -26.45 5.63
C ASP A 102 2.55 -26.61 6.69
N LYS A 103 1.47 -27.27 6.29
CA LYS A 103 0.61 -28.01 7.21
C LYS A 103 0.54 -29.44 6.73
N ASP A 104 1.28 -30.32 7.39
CA ASP A 104 0.87 -31.68 7.73
C ASP A 104 2.02 -32.39 8.46
N ASN A 105 1.98 -32.37 9.80
CA ASN A 105 2.62 -33.41 10.60
C ASN A 105 1.89 -33.57 11.94
N ILE A 106 0.85 -34.38 11.96
CA ILE A 106 0.43 -35.09 13.18
C ILE A 106 0.44 -36.57 12.82
N LEU A 107 1.51 -37.24 13.29
CA LEU A 107 1.79 -38.65 13.10
C LEU A 107 0.66 -39.52 13.65
N GLY A 108 0.22 -40.47 12.82
CA GLY A 108 -0.32 -41.74 13.28
C GLY A 108 0.78 -42.80 13.20
N SER A 109 1.08 -43.43 14.33
CA SER A 109 1.51 -44.83 14.49
C SER A 109 1.51 -45.17 15.98
#